data_AF-A0A8T4VMD0-F1
#
_entry.id   AF-A0A8T4VMD0-F1
#
_cell.length_a   1.000
_cell.length_b   1.000
_cell.length_c   1.000
_cell.angle_alpha   90.00
_cell.angle_beta   90.00
_cell.angle_gamma   90.00
#
_symmetry.space_group_name_H-M   'P 1'
#
loop_
_entity.id
_entity.type
_entity.pdbx_description
1 polymer ?
#
loop_
_entity_poly.entity_id
_entity_poly.type
_entity_poly.pdbx_seq_one_letter_code
_entity_poly.pdbx_strand_id
1 'polypeptide(L)'
;MDSLERYDNKKYNLIRDFSQVVKSGKKILLKKKTISNLFRYGERKKEYAVTVSLSQFNQIIKIDTNKKILEVEGLTTYEKIADYCLNYNLLPTVTPELKNITIGGAIVG
;
A
#
# COMPACT_ATOMS: atom_id res chain seq x y z
N MET A 1 -5.95 20.61 0.72
CA MET A 1 -6.18 19.45 1.60
C MET A 1 -4.82 18.84 1.88
N ASP A 2 -4.45 18.74 3.15
CA ASP A 2 -3.13 18.25 3.57
C ASP A 2 -2.96 16.76 3.19
N SER A 3 -1.74 16.30 2.93
CA SER A 3 -1.48 14.90 2.54
C SER A 3 -1.87 13.93 3.64
N LEU A 4 -1.68 14.32 4.91
CA LEU A 4 -2.07 13.57 6.09
C LEU A 4 -3.60 13.50 6.23
N GLU A 5 -4.27 14.64 6.07
CA GLU A 5 -5.74 14.71 6.07
C GLU A 5 -6.36 13.82 4.98
N ARG A 6 -5.76 13.77 3.79
CA ARG A 6 -6.18 12.87 2.72
C ARG A 6 -5.97 11.40 3.10
N TYR A 7 -4.87 11.06 3.75
CA TYR A 7 -4.61 9.71 4.25
C TYR A 7 -5.65 9.28 5.29
N ASP A 8 -5.95 10.14 6.26
CA ASP A 8 -6.93 9.86 7.31
C ASP A 8 -8.33 9.64 6.75
N ASN A 9 -8.73 10.43 5.76
CA ASN A 9 -10.01 10.23 5.06
C ASN A 9 -10.08 8.89 4.32
N LYS A 10 -9.01 8.48 3.64
CA LYS A 10 -8.93 7.14 3.02
C LYS A 10 -9.05 6.04 4.07
N LYS A 11 -8.33 6.18 5.19
CA LYS A 11 -8.33 5.24 6.31
C LYS A 11 -9.71 5.10 6.93
N TYR A 12 -10.41 6.21 7.17
CA TYR A 12 -11.78 6.21 7.69
C TYR A 12 -12.73 5.44 6.78
N ASN A 13 -12.72 5.75 5.48
CA ASN A 13 -13.56 5.05 4.50
C ASN A 13 -13.26 3.55 4.44
N LEU A 14 -11.97 3.18 4.45
CA LEU A 14 -11.56 1.78 4.48
C LEU A 14 -12.07 1.05 5.73
N ILE A 15 -11.93 1.65 6.92
CA ILE A 15 -12.38 1.05 8.19
C ILE A 15 -13.89 0.86 8.19
N ARG A 16 -14.65 1.86 7.70
CA ARG A 16 -16.10 1.79 7.57
C ARG A 16 -16.51 0.61 6.68
N ASP A 17 -15.94 0.53 5.49
CA ASP A 17 -16.27 -0.52 4.52
C ASP A 17 -15.83 -1.90 5.04
N PHE A 18 -14.62 -2.00 5.62
CA PHE A 18 -14.11 -3.23 6.21
C PHE A 18 -14.98 -3.74 7.37
N SER A 19 -15.46 -2.85 8.23
CA SER A 19 -16.34 -3.21 9.36
C SER A 19 -17.66 -3.82 8.90
N GLN A 20 -18.23 -3.35 7.79
CA GLN A 20 -19.43 -3.93 7.19
C GLN A 20 -19.17 -5.35 6.68
N VAL A 21 -18.00 -5.57 6.07
CA VAL A 21 -17.62 -6.88 5.54
C VAL A 21 -17.34 -7.88 6.65
N VAL A 22 -16.61 -7.49 7.70
CA VAL A 22 -16.31 -8.37 8.84
C VAL A 22 -17.59 -8.88 9.50
N LYS A 23 -18.60 -8.01 9.66
CA LYS A 23 -19.92 -8.40 10.20
C LYS A 23 -20.65 -9.47 9.37
N SER A 24 -20.33 -9.57 8.08
CA SER A 24 -20.97 -10.57 7.20
C SER A 24 -20.43 -12.00 7.38
N GLY A 25 -19.33 -12.18 8.14
CA GLY A 25 -18.68 -13.49 8.32
C GLY A 25 -18.04 -14.07 7.04
N LYS A 26 -18.12 -13.36 5.91
CA LYS A 26 -17.56 -13.79 4.63
C LYS A 26 -16.05 -13.66 4.62
N LYS A 27 -15.39 -14.50 3.82
CA LYS A 27 -13.94 -14.41 3.59
C LYS A 27 -13.61 -13.05 2.95
N ILE A 28 -12.55 -12.40 3.43
CA ILE A 28 -12.13 -11.10 2.90
C ILE A 28 -10.96 -11.30 1.94
N LEU A 29 -11.04 -10.67 0.76
CA LEU A 29 -9.94 -10.57 -0.19
C LEU A 29 -9.53 -9.12 -0.37
N LEU A 30 -8.23 -8.87 -0.34
CA LEU A 30 -7.67 -7.56 -0.65
C LEU A 30 -7.44 -7.45 -2.15
N LYS A 31 -8.09 -6.47 -2.79
CA LYS A 31 -7.79 -6.10 -4.18
C LYS A 31 -6.71 -5.03 -4.19
N LYS A 32 -5.60 -5.36 -4.83
CA LYS A 32 -4.50 -4.45 -5.17
C LYS A 32 -4.26 -4.50 -6.67
N LYS A 33 -3.84 -3.37 -7.26
CA LYS A 33 -3.49 -3.26 -8.68
C LYS A 33 -2.11 -3.89 -9.01
N THR A 34 -1.30 -4.13 -7.99
CA THR A 34 0.09 -4.60 -8.14
C THR A 34 0.18 -6.12 -8.24
N ILE A 35 1.28 -6.59 -8.85
CA ILE A 35 1.60 -8.01 -9.00
C ILE A 35 1.50 -8.67 -7.61
N SER A 36 0.80 -9.79 -7.57
CA SER A 36 0.70 -10.58 -6.35
C SER A 36 1.88 -11.50 -6.18
N ASN A 37 2.12 -11.97 -4.94
CA ASN A 37 3.16 -12.95 -4.66
C ASN A 37 3.10 -14.12 -5.66
N LEU A 38 4.26 -14.44 -6.24
CA LEU A 38 4.41 -15.52 -7.22
C LEU A 38 4.15 -16.87 -6.55
N PHE A 39 4.58 -17.00 -5.30
CA PHE A 39 4.30 -18.15 -4.46
C PHE A 39 2.93 -17.97 -3.79
N ARG A 40 1.96 -18.78 -4.21
CA ARG A 40 0.63 -18.82 -3.61
C ARG A 40 0.34 -20.24 -3.16
N TYR A 41 0.06 -20.39 -1.87
CA TYR A 41 -0.43 -21.64 -1.31
C TYR A 41 -1.97 -21.68 -1.46
N GLY A 42 -2.46 -22.45 -2.43
CA GLY A 42 -3.87 -22.81 -2.59
C GLY A 42 -4.69 -22.02 -3.63
N GLU A 43 -5.84 -22.58 -4.03
CA GLU A 43 -6.77 -22.00 -4.99
C GLU A 43 -7.63 -20.88 -4.37
N ARG A 44 -7.89 -19.81 -5.15
CA ARG A 44 -8.87 -18.78 -4.78
C ARG A 44 -10.29 -19.30 -5.01
N LYS A 45 -10.91 -19.88 -3.98
CA LYS A 45 -12.38 -20.02 -3.94
C LYS A 45 -13.01 -18.62 -3.87
N LYS A 46 -13.34 -18.05 -5.03
CA LYS A 46 -13.89 -16.69 -5.19
C LYS A 46 -15.37 -16.60 -4.81
N GLU A 47 -16.07 -17.74 -4.77
CA GLU A 47 -17.54 -17.80 -4.72
C GLU A 47 -18.19 -17.16 -3.48
N TYR A 48 -17.44 -16.95 -2.39
CA TYR A 48 -18.01 -16.41 -1.14
C TYR A 48 -17.20 -15.27 -0.52
N ALA A 49 -16.28 -14.66 -1.30
CA ALA A 49 -15.37 -13.67 -0.76
C ALA A 49 -15.78 -12.24 -1.13
N VAL A 50 -15.84 -11.36 -0.13
CA VAL A 50 -16.01 -9.92 -0.35
C VAL A 50 -14.65 -9.29 -0.55
N THR A 51 -14.57 -8.39 -1.53
CA THR A 51 -13.32 -7.74 -1.91
C THR A 51 -13.25 -6.33 -1.33
N VAL A 52 -12.20 -6.05 -0.57
CA VAL A 52 -11.89 -4.70 -0.06
C VAL A 52 -10.73 -4.14 -0.89
N SER A 53 -10.94 -2.96 -1.47
CA SER A 53 -9.93 -2.33 -2.32
C SER A 53 -8.96 -1.50 -1.49
N LEU A 54 -7.66 -1.77 -1.66
CA LEU A 54 -6.59 -0.93 -1.10
C LEU A 54 -5.94 -0.05 -2.15
N SER A 55 -6.47 -0.03 -3.39
CA SER A 55 -5.80 0.57 -4.55
C SER A 55 -5.48 2.06 -4.44
N GLN A 56 -6.09 2.77 -3.49
CA GLN A 56 -5.87 4.19 -3.24
C GLN A 56 -4.70 4.49 -2.30
N PHE A 57 -4.15 3.47 -1.61
CA PHE A 57 -3.07 3.61 -0.61
C PHE A 57 -1.68 3.55 -1.27
N ASN A 58 -1.40 4.43 -2.23
CA ASN A 58 -0.18 4.45 -3.06
C ASN A 58 0.46 5.85 -3.20
N GLN A 59 0.31 6.70 -2.17
CA GLN A 59 0.80 8.07 -2.15
C GLN A 59 1.90 8.31 -1.12
N ILE A 60 2.69 9.36 -1.36
CA ILE A 60 3.59 9.94 -0.35
C ILE A 60 2.76 10.69 0.68
N ILE A 61 3.09 10.53 1.97
CA ILE A 61 2.45 11.24 3.08
C ILE A 61 3.27 12.48 3.41
N LYS A 62 4.52 12.32 3.85
CA LYS A 62 5.40 13.46 4.17
C LYS A 62 6.86 13.06 4.12
N ILE A 63 7.75 14.05 4.01
CA ILE A 63 9.20 13.88 4.09
C ILE A 63 9.77 14.80 5.16
N ASP A 64 10.69 14.27 5.96
CA ASP A 64 11.56 15.03 6.85
C ASP A 64 12.99 14.84 6.33
N THR A 65 13.52 15.84 5.62
CA THR A 65 14.84 15.80 4.99
C THR A 65 15.98 15.86 6.02
N ASN A 66 15.74 16.50 7.17
CA ASN A 66 16.72 16.56 8.26
C ASN A 66 16.91 15.19 8.91
N LYS A 67 15.81 14.48 9.16
CA LYS A 67 15.83 13.12 9.71
C LYS A 67 16.03 12.03 8.65
N LYS A 68 15.95 12.40 7.36
CA LYS A 68 15.96 11.49 6.21
C LYS A 68 14.87 10.42 6.31
N ILE A 69 13.68 10.82 6.73
CA ILE A 69 12.51 9.94 6.88
C ILE A 69 11.47 10.31 5.84
N LEU A 70 11.03 9.33 5.07
CA LEU A 70 9.91 9.46 4.14
C LEU A 70 8.77 8.55 4.61
N GLU A 71 7.62 9.14 4.91
CA GLU A 71 6.39 8.41 5.23
C GLU A 71 5.55 8.25 3.96
N VAL A 72 5.14 7.02 3.68
CA VAL A 72 4.39 6.65 2.46
C VAL A 72 3.29 5.66 2.77
N GLU A 73 2.29 5.60 1.89
CA GLU A 73 1.23 4.59 1.95
C GLU A 73 1.76 3.22 1.48
N GLY A 74 1.22 2.13 2.02
CA GLY A 74 1.79 0.77 1.88
C GLY A 74 1.85 0.20 0.45
N LEU A 75 1.02 0.67 -0.49
CA LEU A 75 1.07 0.29 -1.90
C LEU A 75 1.84 1.27 -2.78
N THR A 76 2.60 2.20 -2.21
CA THR A 76 3.52 3.06 -2.96
C THR A 76 4.64 2.20 -3.52
N THR A 77 4.92 2.32 -4.82
CA THR A 77 6.00 1.56 -5.49
C THR A 77 7.37 2.13 -5.14
N TYR A 78 8.39 1.28 -5.13
CA TYR A 78 9.77 1.72 -4.91
C TYR A 78 10.25 2.69 -5.99
N GLU A 79 9.81 2.53 -7.24
CA GLU A 79 10.02 3.54 -8.29
C GLU A 79 9.52 4.92 -7.84
N LYS A 80 8.26 5.03 -7.42
CA LYS A 80 7.69 6.31 -6.99
C LYS A 80 8.39 6.88 -5.76
N ILE A 81 8.86 6.02 -4.85
CA ILE A 81 9.65 6.41 -3.68
C ILE A 81 10.99 7.00 -4.13
N ALA A 82 11.73 6.29 -4.99
CA ALA A 82 13.02 6.72 -5.50
C ALA A 82 12.89 8.05 -6.26
N ASP A 83 11.94 8.15 -7.20
CA ASP A 83 11.67 9.37 -7.96
C ASP A 83 11.35 10.56 -7.05
N TYR A 84 10.57 10.34 -5.98
CA TYR A 84 10.24 11.39 -5.02
C TYR A 84 11.46 11.84 -4.22
N CYS A 85 12.26 10.90 -3.72
CA CYS A 85 13.47 11.17 -2.94
C CYS A 85 14.54 11.94 -3.74
N LEU A 86 14.65 11.68 -5.03
CA LEU A 86 15.62 12.35 -5.91
C LEU A 86 15.44 13.88 -5.93
N ASN A 87 14.21 14.37 -5.79
CA ASN A 87 13.93 15.82 -5.70
C ASN A 87 14.59 16.49 -4.47
N TYR A 88 15.01 15.69 -3.49
CA TYR A 88 15.65 16.14 -2.26
C TYR A 88 17.12 15.69 -2.14
N ASN A 89 17.72 15.21 -3.24
CA ASN A 89 19.06 14.61 -3.25
C ASN A 89 19.21 13.43 -2.27
N LEU A 90 18.14 12.67 -2.08
CA LEU A 90 18.09 11.48 -1.23
C LEU A 90 17.80 10.23 -2.06
N LEU A 91 18.14 9.06 -1.51
CA LEU A 91 17.78 7.75 -2.05
C LEU A 91 17.39 6.79 -0.92
N PRO A 92 16.51 5.80 -1.18
CA PRO A 92 16.28 4.70 -0.26
C PRO A 92 17.57 3.92 0.02
N THR A 93 17.82 3.58 1.28
CA THR A 93 19.02 2.82 1.70
C THR A 93 19.09 1.42 1.07
N VAL A 94 17.93 0.83 0.79
CA VAL A 94 17.79 -0.46 0.12
C VAL A 94 16.88 -0.25 -1.09
N THR A 95 17.32 -0.70 -2.25
CA THR A 95 16.52 -0.68 -3.48
C THR A 95 16.27 -2.12 -3.93
N PRO A 96 15.03 -2.62 -3.90
CA PRO A 96 14.70 -3.94 -4.42
C PRO A 96 14.92 -4.03 -5.93
N GLU A 97 15.21 -5.23 -6.43
CA GLU A 97 15.40 -5.50 -7.87
C GLU A 97 14.14 -5.21 -8.70
N LEU A 98 12.96 -5.49 -8.14
CA LEU A 98 11.68 -5.33 -8.85
C LEU A 98 11.19 -3.88 -8.81
N LYS A 99 11.34 -3.16 -9.92
CA LYS A 99 10.90 -1.77 -10.10
C LYS A 99 9.48 -1.45 -9.57
N ASN A 100 8.52 -2.35 -9.83
CA ASN A 100 7.11 -2.17 -9.49
C ASN A 100 6.71 -2.72 -8.11
N ILE A 101 7.67 -3.19 -7.29
CA ILE A 101 7.36 -3.69 -5.95
C ILE A 101 6.89 -2.54 -5.07
N THR A 102 5.83 -2.79 -4.29
CA THR A 102 5.34 -1.84 -3.29
C THR A 102 6.17 -1.93 -2.03
N ILE A 103 6.28 -0.84 -1.26
CA ILE A 103 6.95 -0.84 0.04
C ILE A 103 6.42 -1.95 0.97
N GLY A 104 5.10 -2.11 1.08
CA GLY A 104 4.50 -3.18 1.89
C GLY A 104 4.72 -4.58 1.30
N GLY A 105 5.06 -4.68 0.02
CA GLY A 105 5.44 -5.95 -0.61
C GLY A 105 6.87 -6.34 -0.25
N ALA A 106 7.79 -5.37 -0.31
CA ALA A 106 9.20 -5.58 0.04
C ALA A 106 9.45 -5.82 1.54
N ILE A 107 8.52 -5.40 2.41
CA ILE A 107 8.61 -5.65 3.87
C ILE A 107 8.17 -7.08 4.22
N VAL A 108 7.20 -7.62 3.48
CA VAL A 108 6.58 -8.93 3.80
C VAL A 108 7.21 -10.09 3.05
N GLY A 109 7.71 -9.84 1.83
CA GLY A 109 8.34 -10.84 0.97
C GLY A 109 9.83 -10.93 1.23
#